data_AF-A0A519KAD5-F1
#
_entry.id   AF-A0A519KAD5-F1
#
_cell.length_a   1.000
_cell.length_b   1.000
_cell.length_c   1.000
_cell.angle_alpha   90.00
_cell.angle_beta   90.00
_cell.angle_gamma   90.00
#
_symmetry.space_group_name_H-M   'P 1'
#
loop_
_entity.id
_entity.type
_entity.pdbx_description
1 polymer ?
#
loop_
_entity_poly.entity_id
_entity_poly.type
_entity_poly.pdbx_seq_one_letter_code
_entity_poly.pdbx_strand_id
1 'polypeptide(L)'
;MLKTLVQHGVLEARLYSERPPRNEYVLTAKGKDLYGVLVTLHAWGAKHVYGEENAGLTMVHKACGHDLSPRIACGHCNEIVRPRDIQVIHDRSRMTVGEVMPREDAA
;
A
#
# COMPACT_ATOMS: atom_id res chain seq x y z
N MET A 1 -12.68 10.37 2.77
CA MET A 1 -11.65 9.64 1.97
C MET A 1 -10.31 10.39 1.96
N LEU A 2 -10.17 11.57 1.33
CA LEU A 2 -8.88 12.30 1.34
C LEU A 2 -8.49 12.87 2.71
N LYS A 3 -9.44 13.47 3.45
CA LYS A 3 -9.20 13.98 4.82
C LYS A 3 -8.61 12.90 5.74
N THR A 4 -9.14 11.69 5.68
CA THR A 4 -8.67 10.53 6.45
C THR A 4 -7.23 10.13 6.07
N LEU A 5 -6.90 10.11 4.77
CA LEU A 5 -5.54 9.81 4.32
C LEU A 5 -4.55 10.90 4.73
N VAL A 6 -4.98 12.17 4.78
CA VAL A 6 -4.17 13.27 5.31
C VAL A 6 -3.98 13.13 6.82
N GLN A 7 -5.05 12.86 7.56
CA GLN A 7 -5.01 12.64 9.01
C GLN A 7 -4.06 11.49 9.38
N HIS A 8 -4.06 10.41 8.61
CA HIS A 8 -3.12 9.30 8.82
C HIS A 8 -1.73 9.51 8.20
N GLY A 9 -1.44 10.68 7.64
CA GLY A 9 -0.15 11.04 7.07
C GLY A 9 0.24 10.25 5.82
N VAL A 10 -0.74 9.66 5.11
CA VAL A 10 -0.53 9.00 3.80
C VAL A 10 -0.42 10.06 2.70
N LEU A 11 -1.22 11.12 2.82
CA LEU A 11 -1.21 12.28 1.92
C LEU A 11 -0.85 13.54 2.71
N GLU A 12 -0.33 14.53 2.02
CA GLU A 12 -0.22 15.91 2.51
C GLU A 12 -0.96 16.85 1.54
N ALA A 13 -1.66 17.84 2.07
CA ALA A 13 -2.31 18.87 1.27
C ALA A 13 -1.34 20.03 1.05
N ARG A 14 -1.06 20.36 -0.20
CA ARG A 14 -0.20 21.50 -0.58
C ARG A 14 -0.98 22.50 -1.41
N LEU A 15 -0.87 23.78 -1.09
CA LEU A 15 -1.47 24.83 -1.90
C LEU A 15 -0.70 24.92 -3.24
N TYR A 16 -1.38 24.70 -4.36
CA TYR A 16 -0.77 24.77 -5.70
C TYR A 16 -1.30 25.93 -6.54
N SER A 17 -2.36 26.59 -6.10
CA SER A 17 -2.83 27.85 -6.69
C SER A 17 -3.38 28.74 -5.59
N GLU A 18 -3.00 30.00 -5.58
CA GLU A 18 -3.51 31.00 -4.64
C GLU A 18 -4.77 31.71 -5.17
N ARG A 19 -5.00 31.69 -6.49
CA ARG A 19 -6.10 32.44 -7.14
C ARG A 19 -6.70 31.64 -8.31
N PRO A 20 -7.78 30.86 -8.10
CA PRO A 20 -8.42 30.60 -6.81
C PRO A 20 -7.60 29.65 -5.92
N PRO A 21 -7.73 29.71 -4.58
CA PRO A 21 -7.09 28.77 -3.66
C PRO A 21 -7.43 27.32 -4.00
N ARG A 22 -6.43 26.51 -4.33
CA ARG A 22 -6.60 25.07 -4.60
C ARG A 22 -5.45 24.26 -4.00
N ASN A 23 -5.80 23.13 -3.39
CA ASN A 23 -4.85 22.19 -2.82
C ASN A 23 -4.67 20.97 -3.71
N GLU A 24 -3.43 20.53 -3.85
CA GLU A 24 -3.06 19.22 -4.38
C GLU A 24 -2.80 18.30 -3.19
N TYR A 25 -3.03 17.01 -3.39
CA TYR A 25 -2.78 16.00 -2.36
C TYR A 25 -1.67 15.08 -2.87
N VAL A 26 -0.51 15.16 -2.25
CA VAL A 26 0.68 14.42 -2.68
C VAL A 26 1.03 13.33 -1.67
N LEU A 27 1.61 12.23 -2.17
CA LEU A 27 2.02 11.11 -1.32
C LEU A 27 3.21 11.52 -0.44
N THR A 28 3.07 11.27 0.86
CA THR A 28 4.19 11.32 1.81
C THR A 28 5.10 10.10 1.62
N ALA A 29 6.20 10.02 2.38
CA ALA A 29 7.01 8.80 2.44
C ALA A 29 6.17 7.57 2.84
N LYS A 30 5.37 7.70 3.91
CA LYS A 30 4.43 6.67 4.37
C LYS A 30 3.45 6.25 3.28
N GLY A 31 2.96 7.19 2.47
CA GLY A 31 2.07 6.89 1.36
C GLY A 31 2.75 6.17 0.21
N LYS A 32 4.00 6.52 -0.11
CA LYS A 32 4.79 5.83 -1.14
C LYS A 32 5.10 4.39 -0.76
N ASP A 33 5.33 4.12 0.53
CA ASP A 33 5.59 2.77 1.03
C ASP A 33 4.39 1.81 0.84
N LEU A 34 3.18 2.33 0.61
CA LEU A 34 2.00 1.51 0.29
C LEU A 34 2.01 0.91 -1.12
N TYR A 35 2.96 1.31 -1.99
CA TYR A 35 3.05 0.81 -3.36
C TYR A 35 3.02 -0.73 -3.44
N GLY A 36 3.81 -1.43 -2.62
CA GLY A 36 3.86 -2.89 -2.63
C GLY A 36 2.54 -3.55 -2.24
N VAL A 37 1.77 -2.93 -1.34
CA VAL A 37 0.44 -3.38 -0.93
C VAL A 37 -0.53 -3.25 -2.11
N LEU A 38 -0.54 -2.10 -2.78
CA LEU A 38 -1.44 -1.83 -3.91
C LEU A 38 -1.16 -2.75 -5.10
N VAL A 39 0.12 -2.99 -5.44
CA VAL A 39 0.51 -3.93 -6.51
C VAL A 39 0.02 -5.35 -6.20
N THR A 40 0.21 -5.81 -4.96
CA THR A 40 -0.20 -7.16 -4.57
C THR A 40 -1.72 -7.30 -4.54
N LEU A 41 -2.44 -6.26 -4.08
CA LEU A 41 -3.90 -6.23 -4.09
C LEU A 41 -4.46 -6.22 -5.52
N HIS A 42 -3.84 -5.49 -6.44
CA HIS A 42 -4.21 -5.51 -7.86
C HIS A 42 -4.07 -6.92 -8.45
N ALA A 43 -2.95 -7.60 -8.20
CA ALA A 43 -2.75 -8.97 -8.68
C ALA A 43 -3.78 -9.97 -8.12
N TRP A 44 -4.16 -9.80 -6.85
CA TRP A 44 -5.28 -10.57 -6.26
C TRP A 44 -6.59 -10.28 -7.00
N GLY A 45 -6.91 -9.01 -7.26
CA GLY A 45 -8.12 -8.61 -7.97
C GLY A 45 -8.17 -9.11 -9.40
N ALA A 46 -7.07 -9.00 -10.14
CA ALA A 46 -6.94 -9.55 -11.49
C ALA A 46 -7.27 -11.05 -11.50
N LYS A 47 -6.71 -11.82 -10.55
CA LYS A 47 -6.93 -13.25 -10.46
C LYS A 47 -8.36 -13.65 -10.03
N HIS A 48 -8.93 -12.95 -9.06
CA HIS A 48 -10.13 -13.41 -8.34
C HIS A 48 -11.41 -12.65 -8.68
N VAL A 49 -11.30 -11.42 -9.18
CA VAL A 49 -12.45 -10.60 -9.57
C VAL A 49 -12.67 -10.67 -11.08
N TYR A 50 -11.60 -10.53 -11.87
CA TYR A 50 -11.70 -10.52 -13.34
C TYR A 50 -11.44 -11.89 -13.96
N GLY A 51 -10.58 -12.71 -13.36
CA GLY A 51 -10.30 -14.06 -13.87
C GLY A 51 -9.65 -14.00 -15.25
N GLU A 52 -10.37 -14.49 -16.26
CA GLU A 52 -9.93 -14.43 -17.67
C GLU A 52 -10.35 -13.12 -18.38
N GLU A 53 -11.21 -12.31 -17.75
CA GLU A 53 -11.63 -11.02 -18.27
C GLU A 53 -10.54 -9.96 -18.08
N ASN A 54 -10.63 -8.88 -18.88
CA ASN A 54 -9.68 -7.79 -18.82
C ASN A 54 -9.94 -6.89 -17.59
N ALA A 55 -8.98 -6.78 -16.69
CA ALA A 55 -9.04 -5.93 -15.49
C ALA A 55 -8.97 -4.41 -15.77
N GLY A 56 -8.79 -3.99 -17.03
CA GLY A 56 -8.66 -2.58 -17.45
C GLY A 56 -7.33 -1.93 -17.08
N LEU A 57 -6.44 -2.67 -16.43
CA LEU A 57 -5.09 -2.26 -16.04
C LEU A 57 -4.17 -3.48 -16.07
N THR A 58 -3.10 -3.40 -16.86
CA THR A 58 -2.04 -4.42 -16.88
C THR A 58 -0.75 -3.80 -16.35
N MET A 59 -0.19 -4.41 -15.31
CA MET A 59 1.13 -4.04 -14.81
C MET A 59 2.18 -4.88 -15.54
N VAL A 60 3.10 -4.23 -16.26
CA VAL A 60 4.19 -4.90 -16.99
C VAL A 60 5.52 -4.61 -16.32
N HIS A 61 6.33 -5.64 -16.07
CA HIS A 61 7.67 -5.46 -15.53
C HIS A 61 8.59 -4.89 -16.61
N LYS A 62 9.00 -3.62 -16.44
CA LYS A 62 9.80 -2.88 -17.42
C LYS A 62 11.09 -3.61 -17.85
N ALA A 63 11.76 -4.34 -16.95
CA ALA A 63 13.03 -4.95 -17.28
C ALA A 63 12.91 -6.24 -18.11
N CYS A 64 11.79 -6.98 -18.01
CA CYS A 64 11.61 -8.22 -18.78
C CYS A 64 10.44 -8.18 -19.79
N GLY A 65 9.60 -7.15 -19.77
CA GLY A 65 8.46 -6.99 -20.67
C GLY A 65 7.27 -7.91 -20.39
N HIS A 66 7.31 -8.74 -19.34
CA HIS A 66 6.23 -9.66 -19.00
C HIS A 66 5.25 -9.05 -18.00
N ASP A 67 4.03 -9.58 -17.96
CA ASP A 67 3.03 -9.28 -16.95
C ASP A 67 3.61 -9.46 -15.54
N LEU A 68 3.46 -8.42 -14.72
CA LEU A 68 3.97 -8.38 -13.37
C LEU A 68 3.16 -9.31 -12.47
N SER A 69 3.76 -10.45 -12.12
CA SER A 69 3.27 -11.32 -11.06
C SER A 69 4.02 -11.02 -9.76
N PRO A 70 3.48 -10.22 -8.83
CA PRO A 70 4.18 -9.90 -7.59
C PRO A 70 4.46 -11.16 -6.78
N ARG A 71 5.62 -11.18 -6.13
CA ARG A 71 6.08 -12.20 -5.20
C ARG A 71 6.67 -11.51 -3.97
N ILE A 72 6.51 -12.14 -2.82
CA ILE A 72 7.13 -11.67 -1.57
C ILE A 72 8.51 -12.30 -1.49
N ALA A 73 9.53 -11.47 -1.31
CA ALA A 73 10.91 -11.91 -1.10
C ALA A 73 11.42 -11.39 0.25
N CYS A 74 12.32 -12.14 0.89
CA CYS A 74 12.99 -11.69 2.10
C CYS A 74 13.96 -10.56 1.75
N GLY A 75 13.84 -9.40 2.40
CA GLY A 75 14.74 -8.27 2.15
C GLY A 75 16.21 -8.52 2.55
N HIS A 76 16.50 -9.58 3.30
CA HIS A 76 17.86 -9.93 3.72
C HIS A 76 18.58 -10.86 2.73
N CYS A 77 17.97 -12.00 2.38
CA CYS A 77 18.59 -13.00 1.50
C CYS A 77 18.05 -13.01 0.07
N ASN A 78 17.01 -12.20 -0.21
CA ASN A 78 16.34 -12.08 -1.50
C ASN A 78 15.62 -13.35 -2.01
N GLU A 79 15.49 -14.38 -1.17
CA GLU A 79 14.71 -15.58 -1.47
C GLU A 79 13.20 -15.32 -1.47
N ILE A 80 12.48 -16.05 -2.32
CA ILE A 80 11.01 -15.98 -2.38
C ILE A 80 10.40 -16.69 -1.16
N VAL A 81 9.60 -15.95 -0.41
CA VAL A 81 8.99 -16.40 0.85
C VAL A 81 7.54 -16.83 0.59
N ARG A 82 7.19 -18.03 1.05
CA ARG A 82 5.79 -18.51 1.11
C ARG A 82 5.29 -18.46 2.55
N PRO A 83 3.96 -18.54 2.79
CA PRO A 83 3.42 -18.51 4.15
C PRO A 83 4.04 -19.55 5.11
N ARG A 84 4.37 -20.74 4.60
CA ARG A 84 5.02 -21.81 5.38
C ARG A 84 6.47 -21.52 5.78
N ASP A 85 7.12 -20.58 5.10
CA ASP A 85 8.51 -20.20 5.34
C ASP A 85 8.61 -19.06 6.39
N ILE A 86 7.47 -18.59 6.91
CA ILE A 86 7.39 -17.51 7.91
C ILE A 86 7.06 -18.11 9.29
N GLN A 87 7.97 -17.92 10.24
CA GLN A 87 7.68 -18.14 11.65
C GLN A 87 7.13 -16.85 12.27
N VAL A 88 5.92 -16.90 12.80
CA VAL A 88 5.32 -15.76 13.51
C VAL A 88 5.64 -15.89 14.99
N ILE A 89 6.47 -14.99 15.50
CA ILE A 89 6.81 -14.88 16.92
C ILE A 89 6.02 -13.71 17.49
N HIS A 90 5.09 -14.01 18.41
CA HIS A 90 4.29 -12.99 19.09
C HIS A 90 4.96 -12.58 20.41
N ASP A 91 5.48 -11.36 20.47
CA ASP A 91 5.81 -10.74 21.76
C ASP A 91 4.50 -10.38 22.48
N ARG A 92 4.26 -11.01 23.63
CA ARG A 92 3.08 -10.77 24.47
C ARG A 92 3.14 -9.43 25.21
N SER A 93 4.30 -8.78 25.27
CA SER A 93 4.47 -7.46 25.89
C SER A 93 4.24 -6.30 24.93
N ARG A 94 4.04 -6.57 23.62
CA ARG A 94 3.83 -5.51 22.63
C ARG A 94 2.49 -4.80 22.86
N MET A 95 2.49 -3.48 22.68
CA MET A 95 1.27 -2.70 22.61
C MET A 95 0.40 -3.15 21.42
N THR A 96 -0.91 -3.18 21.63
CA THR A 96 -1.92 -3.41 20.60
C THR A 96 -2.05 -2.19 19.68
N VAL A 97 -2.66 -2.39 18.51
CA VAL A 97 -2.91 -1.28 17.58
C VAL A 97 -3.74 -0.17 18.25
N GLY A 98 -4.71 -0.52 19.10
CA GLY A 98 -5.54 0.47 19.80
C GLY A 98 -4.77 1.29 20.83
N GLU A 99 -3.73 0.73 21.45
CA GLU A 99 -2.87 1.44 22.40
C GLU A 99 -1.84 2.33 21.70
N VAL A 100 -1.31 1.90 20.55
CA VAL A 100 -0.32 2.68 19.76
C VAL A 100 -0.99 3.76 18.92
N MET A 101 -2.20 3.48 18.41
CA MET A 101 -3.00 4.40 17.61
C MET A 101 -4.32 4.65 18.34
N PRO A 102 -4.32 5.52 19.37
CA PRO A 102 -5.55 5.91 20.02
C PRO A 102 -6.53 6.43 18.97
N ARG A 103 -7.80 6.03 19.07
CA ARG A 103 -8.85 6.55 18.18
C ARG A 103 -8.94 8.04 18.44
N GLU A 104 -8.50 8.86 17.50
CA GLU A 104 -8.85 10.27 17.50
C GLU A 104 -10.36 10.34 17.26
N ASP A 105 -11.10 10.88 18.25
CA ASP A 105 -12.53 11.12 18.12
C ASP A 105 -12.76 11.94 16.85
N ALA A 106 -13.69 11.47 16.02
CA ALA A 106 -14.04 12.11 14.76
C ALA A 106 -14.53 13.55 15.03
N ALA A 107 -13.70 14.53 14.67
CA ALA A 107 -14.08 15.94 14.54
C ALA A 107 -14.62 16.24 13.14
#